data_AF-A0A2H0TEI7-F1
#
_entry.id   AF-A0A2H0TEI7-F1
#
_cell.length_a   1.000
_cell.length_b   1.000
_cell.length_c   1.000
_cell.angle_alpha   90.00
_cell.angle_beta   90.00
_cell.angle_gamma   90.00
#
_symmetry.space_group_name_H-M   'P 1'
#
loop_
_entity.id
_entity.type
_entity.pdbx_description
1 polymer ?
#
loop_
_entity_poly.entity_id
_entity_poly.type
_entity_poly.pdbx_seq_one_letter_code
_entity_poly.pdbx_strand_id
1 'polypeptide(L)'
;MHTVFAKEIIISVILIALGILFLNPFMIWMPAPLLYMVSAVFVILFAVFLVFVWRERVRDEREDLHRMIAARIGYLLGMATLASVLLVQAVMTHHTDPWIIAALLIMVMGKTVGMIYSRMRY
;
A
#
# COMPACT_ATOMS: atom_id res chain seq x y z
N MET A 1 0.90 15.89 -15.84
CA MET A 1 0.90 15.82 -14.36
C MET A 1 -0.42 15.31 -13.78
N HIS A 2 -1.60 15.77 -14.24
CA HIS A 2 -2.90 15.32 -13.71
C HIS A 2 -3.20 13.81 -13.88
N THR A 3 -2.74 13.20 -14.97
CA THR A 3 -3.01 11.78 -15.26
C THR A 3 -2.24 10.80 -14.39
N VAL A 4 -1.06 11.17 -13.86
CA VAL A 4 -0.27 10.31 -12.97
C VAL A 4 -0.86 10.31 -11.56
N PHE A 5 -1.31 11.48 -11.10
CA PHE A 5 -1.95 11.64 -9.80
C PHE A 5 -3.29 10.90 -9.70
N ALA A 6 -4.14 11.02 -10.73
CA ALA A 6 -5.39 10.27 -10.78
C ALA A 6 -5.14 8.75 -10.73
N LYS A 7 -4.09 8.26 -11.41
CA LYS A 7 -3.71 6.84 -11.37
C LYS A 7 -3.25 6.40 -9.98
N GLU A 8 -2.46 7.21 -9.29
CA GLU A 8 -1.98 6.90 -7.94
C GLU A 8 -3.13 6.81 -6.93
N ILE A 9 -4.09 7.75 -6.98
CA ILE A 9 -5.30 7.69 -6.16
C ILE A 9 -6.14 6.45 -6.48
N ILE A 10 -6.35 6.15 -7.77
CA ILE A 10 -7.13 4.98 -8.18
C ILE A 10 -6.46 3.70 -7.65
N ILE A 11 -5.13 3.58 -7.74
CA ILE A 11 -4.38 2.43 -7.23
C ILE A 11 -4.49 2.32 -5.71
N SER A 12 -4.36 3.44 -4.98
CA SER A 12 -4.55 3.46 -3.52
C SER A 12 -5.96 3.01 -3.12
N VAL A 13 -6.99 3.51 -3.81
CA VAL A 13 -8.39 3.14 -3.54
C VAL A 13 -8.63 1.65 -3.82
N ILE A 14 -8.09 1.13 -4.92
CA ILE A 14 -8.16 -0.29 -5.25
C ILE A 14 -7.46 -1.14 -4.18
N LEU A 15 -6.27 -0.73 -3.72
CA LEU A 15 -5.54 -1.41 -2.64
C LEU A 15 -6.32 -1.39 -1.33
N ILE A 16 -6.99 -0.27 -1.03
CA ILE A 16 -7.84 -0.16 0.17
C ILE A 16 -9.02 -1.11 0.08
N ALA A 17 -9.72 -1.12 -1.06
CA ALA A 17 -10.84 -2.03 -1.30
C ALA A 17 -10.43 -3.50 -1.20
N LEU A 18 -9.27 -3.87 -1.77
CA LEU A 18 -8.70 -5.22 -1.67
C LEU A 18 -8.28 -5.58 -0.25
N GLY A 19 -7.68 -4.65 0.51
CA GLY A 19 -7.36 -4.89 1.91
C GLY A 19 -8.62 -5.08 2.77
N ILE A 20 -9.69 -4.33 2.51
CA ILE A 20 -10.98 -4.55 3.18
C ILE A 20 -11.57 -5.93 2.84
N LEU A 21 -11.43 -6.37 1.59
CA LEU A 21 -11.82 -7.73 1.20
C LEU A 21 -11.03 -8.80 1.97
N PHE A 22 -9.74 -8.55 2.21
CA PHE A 22 -8.86 -9.42 3.00
C PHE A 22 -9.21 -9.49 4.49
N LEU A 23 -9.79 -8.43 5.07
CA LEU A 23 -10.24 -8.43 6.47
C LEU A 23 -11.37 -9.43 6.73
N ASN A 24 -11.96 -10.01 5.68
CA ASN A 24 -12.99 -11.04 5.74
C ASN A 24 -14.03 -10.78 6.87
N PRO A 25 -14.64 -9.58 6.95
CA PRO A 25 -15.50 -9.21 8.08
C PRO A 25 -16.73 -10.10 8.23
N PHE A 26 -17.07 -10.88 7.19
CA PHE A 26 -18.24 -11.76 7.18
C PHE A 26 -17.93 -13.26 7.10
N MET A 27 -16.67 -13.71 7.04
CA MET A 27 -16.29 -15.14 6.92
C MET A 27 -16.91 -15.91 5.75
N ILE A 28 -17.62 -15.25 4.81
CA ILE A 28 -18.41 -15.88 3.74
C ILE A 28 -17.53 -16.30 2.53
N TRP A 29 -16.32 -15.75 2.36
CA TRP A 29 -15.68 -15.67 1.03
C TRP A 29 -14.43 -16.52 0.78
N MET A 30 -13.85 -17.23 1.77
CA MET A 30 -12.53 -17.88 1.59
C MET A 30 -12.54 -19.42 1.61
N PRO A 31 -12.83 -20.08 0.48
CA PRO A 31 -12.20 -21.36 0.15
C PRO A 31 -10.72 -21.12 -0.26
N ALA A 32 -9.83 -22.06 0.10
CA ALA A 32 -8.37 -21.93 -0.06
C ALA A 32 -7.85 -21.44 -1.43
N PRO A 33 -8.45 -21.80 -2.60
CA PRO A 33 -7.97 -21.33 -3.90
C PRO A 33 -8.15 -19.81 -4.10
N LEU A 34 -9.20 -19.23 -3.52
CA LEU A 34 -9.55 -17.82 -3.70
C LEU A 34 -8.58 -16.92 -2.91
N LEU A 35 -8.12 -17.38 -1.74
CA LEU A 35 -7.08 -16.72 -0.93
C LEU A 35 -5.77 -16.52 -1.71
N TYR A 36 -5.28 -17.56 -2.39
CA TYR A 36 -4.04 -17.46 -3.17
C TYR A 36 -4.16 -16.49 -4.34
N MET A 37 -5.28 -16.52 -5.05
CA MET A 37 -5.52 -15.65 -6.20
C MET A 37 -5.58 -14.17 -5.78
N VAL A 38 -6.34 -13.87 -4.71
CA VAL A 38 -6.48 -12.50 -4.20
C VAL A 38 -5.14 -11.99 -3.62
N SER A 39 -4.36 -12.87 -2.98
CA SER A 39 -3.02 -12.54 -2.48
C SER A 39 -2.06 -12.19 -3.62
N ALA A 40 -2.06 -12.97 -4.70
CA ALA A 40 -1.23 -12.68 -5.86
C ALA A 40 -1.57 -11.34 -6.51
N VAL A 41 -2.87 -11.06 -6.71
CA VAL A 41 -3.34 -9.78 -7.26
C VAL A 41 -2.96 -8.61 -6.35
N PHE A 42 -3.12 -8.78 -5.03
CA PHE A 42 -2.73 -7.76 -4.06
C PHE A 42 -1.24 -7.44 -4.12
N VAL A 43 -0.37 -8.45 -4.18
CA VAL A 43 1.09 -8.25 -4.30
C VAL A 43 1.45 -7.52 -5.58
N ILE A 44 0.84 -7.89 -6.71
CA ILE A 44 1.11 -7.22 -7.99
C ILE A 44 0.72 -5.73 -7.91
N LEU A 45 -0.48 -5.43 -7.41
CA LEU A 45 -0.95 -4.05 -7.26
C LEU A 45 -0.11 -3.26 -6.25
N PHE A 46 0.33 -3.92 -5.19
CA PHE A 46 1.20 -3.33 -4.19
C PHE A 46 2.59 -3.02 -4.74
N ALA A 47 3.18 -3.93 -5.52
CA ALA A 47 4.45 -3.67 -6.21
C ALA A 47 4.33 -2.49 -7.17
N VAL A 48 3.22 -2.38 -7.90
CA VAL A 48 2.93 -1.23 -8.76
C VAL A 48 2.85 0.06 -7.93
N PHE A 49 2.17 0.05 -6.78
CA PHE A 49 2.09 1.19 -5.87
C PHE A 49 3.48 1.63 -5.35
N LEU A 50 4.34 0.68 -4.97
CA LEU A 50 5.72 0.97 -4.55
C LEU A 50 6.52 1.71 -5.63
N VAL A 51 6.35 1.33 -6.91
CA VAL A 51 7.01 2.01 -8.03
C VAL A 51 6.54 3.45 -8.18
N PHE A 52 5.25 3.74 -7.96
CA PHE A 52 4.73 5.12 -8.00
C PHE A 52 5.32 5.97 -6.87
N VAL A 53 5.31 5.44 -5.65
CA VAL A 53 5.92 6.10 -4.49
C VAL A 53 7.42 6.38 -4.72
N TRP A 54 8.14 5.47 -5.38
CA TRP A 54 9.55 5.66 -5.71
C TRP A 54 9.80 6.81 -6.69
N ARG A 55 8.93 7.01 -7.70
CA ARG A 55 9.15 7.97 -8.81
C ARG A 55 8.82 9.42 -8.48
N GLU A 56 8.28 9.72 -7.31
CA GLU A 56 7.91 11.08 -6.91
C GLU A 56 9.15 12.00 -6.83
N ARG A 57 9.21 13.07 -7.64
CA ARG A 57 10.38 13.98 -7.69
C ARG A 57 10.19 15.18 -6.77
N VAL A 58 11.30 15.61 -6.16
CA VAL A 58 11.39 16.73 -5.23
C VAL A 58 11.82 18.00 -5.95
N ARG A 59 11.23 19.14 -5.61
CA ARG A 59 11.68 20.47 -6.04
C ARG A 59 12.58 21.05 -4.94
N ASP A 60 13.72 21.58 -5.36
CA ASP A 60 15.00 21.67 -4.65
C ASP A 60 15.03 22.57 -3.39
N GLU A 61 15.37 21.97 -2.24
CA GLU A 61 16.08 22.52 -1.07
C GLU A 61 16.83 21.32 -0.43
N ARG A 62 18.17 21.33 -0.38
CA ARG A 62 18.99 20.11 -0.16
C ARG A 62 18.66 19.33 1.11
N GLU A 63 18.31 20.02 2.19
CA GLU A 63 18.02 19.42 3.49
C GLU A 63 16.65 18.71 3.49
N ASP A 64 15.67 19.30 2.81
CA ASP A 64 14.34 18.71 2.60
C ASP A 64 14.39 17.48 1.67
N LEU A 65 15.31 17.48 0.69
CA LEU A 65 15.53 16.32 -0.17
C LEU A 65 15.97 15.09 0.64
N HIS A 66 16.95 15.23 1.53
CA HIS A 66 17.44 14.11 2.35
C HIS A 66 16.38 13.60 3.32
N ARG A 67 15.66 14.51 3.99
CA ARG A 67 14.57 14.15 4.91
C ARG A 67 13.45 13.39 4.19
N MET A 68 13.09 13.80 2.98
CA MET A 68 12.06 13.11 2.21
C MET A 68 12.51 11.77 1.65
N ILE A 69 13.77 11.64 1.23
CA ILE A 69 14.33 10.34 0.81
C ILE A 69 14.29 9.36 1.99
N ALA A 70 14.74 9.78 3.18
CA ALA A 70 14.71 8.94 4.38
C ALA A 70 13.28 8.53 4.75
N ALA A 71 12.33 9.47 4.75
CA ALA A 71 10.92 9.18 5.01
C ALA A 71 10.32 8.21 3.98
N ARG A 72 10.68 8.36 2.70
CA ARG A 72 10.22 7.48 1.62
C ARG A 72 10.77 6.07 1.75
N ILE A 73 12.07 5.93 2.00
CA ILE A 73 12.70 4.63 2.18
C ILE A 73 12.10 3.92 3.40
N GLY A 74 11.90 4.63 4.51
CA GLY A 74 11.24 4.08 5.69
C GLY A 74 9.83 3.59 5.40
N TYR A 75 9.04 4.39 4.67
CA TYR A 75 7.68 4.00 4.25
C TYR A 75 7.69 2.76 3.36
N LEU A 76 8.56 2.72 2.34
CA LEU A 76 8.68 1.60 1.41
C LEU A 76 9.12 0.32 2.10
N LEU A 77 10.12 0.40 2.99
CA LEU A 77 10.60 -0.75 3.76
C LEU A 77 9.55 -1.28 4.72
N GLY A 78 8.84 -0.39 5.43
CA GLY A 78 7.76 -0.78 6.35
C GLY A 78 6.61 -1.46 5.61
N MET A 79 6.18 -0.87 4.49
CA MET A 79 5.19 -1.47 3.61
C MET A 79 5.66 -2.84 3.07
N ALA A 80 6.86 -2.93 2.51
CA ALA A 80 7.40 -4.17 1.95
C ALA A 80 7.51 -5.29 3.01
N THR A 81 7.88 -4.93 4.24
CA THR A 81 7.94 -5.86 5.36
C THR A 81 6.55 -6.40 5.69
N LEU A 82 5.55 -5.54 5.86
CA LEU A 82 4.18 -5.98 6.17
C LEU A 82 3.57 -6.82 5.05
N ALA A 83 3.81 -6.46 3.78
CA ALA A 83 3.36 -7.24 2.64
C ALA A 83 4.05 -8.62 2.58
N SER A 84 5.33 -8.70 2.93
CA SER A 84 6.07 -9.97 2.99
C SER A 84 5.54 -10.87 4.11
N VAL A 85 5.25 -10.31 5.29
CA VAL A 85 4.65 -11.09 6.39
C VAL A 85 3.25 -11.58 6.02
N LEU A 86 2.44 -10.74 5.39
CA LEU A 86 1.11 -11.10 4.88
C LEU A 86 1.21 -12.30 3.91
N LEU A 87 2.18 -12.29 3.00
CA LEU A 87 2.41 -13.37 2.05
C LEU A 87 2.80 -14.68 2.73
N VAL A 88 3.75 -14.62 3.67
CA VAL A 88 4.19 -15.81 4.41
C VAL A 88 3.02 -16.39 5.21
N GLN A 89 2.21 -15.56 5.87
CA GLN A 89 1.03 -16.01 6.61
C GLN A 89 -0.03 -16.64 5.69
N ALA A 90 -0.32 -16.00 4.56
CA ALA A 90 -1.27 -16.53 3.58
C ALA A 90 -0.85 -17.89 3.03
N VAL A 91 0.47 -18.12 2.83
CA VAL A 91 1.00 -19.40 2.32
C VAL A 91 1.07 -20.47 3.40
N MET A 92 1.56 -20.15 4.61
CA MET A 92 1.86 -21.16 5.63
C MET A 92 0.66 -21.50 6.51
N THR A 93 -0.18 -20.52 6.84
CA THR A 93 -1.26 -20.69 7.81
C THR A 93 -2.63 -20.75 7.15
N HIS A 94 -2.73 -20.43 5.85
CA HIS A 94 -4.00 -20.24 5.12
C HIS A 94 -4.98 -19.27 5.82
N HIS A 95 -4.45 -18.47 6.75
CA HIS A 95 -5.17 -17.48 7.52
C HIS A 95 -4.40 -16.17 7.45
N THR A 96 -5.15 -15.08 7.48
CA THR A 96 -4.61 -13.74 7.32
C THR A 96 -4.92 -12.95 8.58
N ASP A 97 -3.89 -12.44 9.27
CA ASP A 97 -4.10 -11.62 10.46
C ASP A 97 -4.72 -10.26 10.08
N PRO A 98 -5.93 -9.94 10.59
CA PRO A 98 -6.60 -8.67 10.33
C PRO A 98 -5.75 -7.45 10.69
N TRP A 99 -4.89 -7.55 11.71
CA TRP A 99 -4.07 -6.42 12.15
C TRP A 99 -2.99 -6.02 11.14
N ILE A 100 -2.44 -6.98 10.42
CA ILE A 100 -1.43 -6.72 9.38
C ILE A 100 -2.07 -5.97 8.21
N ILE A 101 -3.27 -6.40 7.82
CA ILE A 101 -4.04 -5.76 6.76
C ILE A 101 -4.45 -4.35 7.19
N ALA A 102 -4.94 -4.18 8.42
CA ALA A 102 -5.27 -2.86 8.98
C ALA A 102 -4.06 -1.93 9.00
N ALA A 103 -2.88 -2.42 9.39
CA ALA A 103 -1.65 -1.63 9.38
C ALA A 103 -1.27 -1.17 7.96
N LEU A 104 -1.32 -2.07 6.97
CA LEU A 104 -1.10 -1.71 5.56
C LEU A 104 -2.09 -0.66 5.07
N LEU A 105 -3.38 -0.79 5.42
CA LEU A 105 -4.41 0.17 5.06
C LEU A 105 -4.16 1.56 5.66
N ILE A 106 -3.81 1.62 6.95
CA ILE A 106 -3.50 2.87 7.64
C ILE A 106 -2.29 3.54 6.98
N MET A 107 -1.24 2.79 6.63
CA MET A 107 -0.06 3.32 5.94
C MET A 107 -0.42 3.88 4.55
N VAL A 108 -1.22 3.17 3.75
CA VAL A 108 -1.67 3.64 2.43
C VAL A 108 -2.55 4.88 2.54
N MET A 109 -3.49 4.89 3.50
CA MET A 109 -4.33 6.05 3.78
C MET A 109 -3.50 7.27 4.20
N GLY A 110 -2.57 7.09 5.14
CA GLY A 110 -1.70 8.17 5.62
C GLY A 110 -0.89 8.82 4.50
N LYS A 111 -0.29 8.01 3.61
CA LYS A 111 0.43 8.53 2.43
C LYS A 111 -0.51 9.25 1.46
N THR A 112 -1.68 8.69 1.18
CA THR A 112 -2.65 9.28 0.25
C THR A 112 -3.16 10.63 0.78
N VAL A 113 -3.55 10.72 2.05
CA VAL A 113 -3.98 11.96 2.70
C VAL A 113 -2.85 12.98 2.74
N GLY A 114 -1.64 12.56 3.13
CA GLY A 114 -0.47 13.45 3.16
C GLY A 114 -0.13 14.03 1.79
N MET A 115 -0.27 13.24 0.73
CA MET A 115 -0.06 13.68 -0.64
C MET A 115 -1.14 14.67 -1.11
N ILE A 116 -2.42 14.40 -0.82
CA ILE A 116 -3.53 15.32 -1.13
C ILE A 116 -3.30 16.65 -0.40
N TYR A 117 -2.95 16.60 0.90
CA TYR A 117 -2.69 17.79 1.71
C TYR A 117 -1.52 18.61 1.15
N SER A 118 -0.40 17.96 0.80
CA SER A 118 0.76 18.62 0.22
C SER A 118 0.43 19.40 -1.05
N ARG A 119 -0.52 18.93 -1.86
CA ARG A 119 -0.97 19.61 -3.10
C ARG A 119 -2.05 20.66 -2.89
N MET A 120 -2.81 20.59 -1.80
CA MET A 120 -3.78 21.64 -1.48
C MET A 120 -3.08 22.87 -0.88
N ARG A 121 -1.97 22.66 -0.18
CA ARG A 121 -1.24 23.72 0.53
C ARG A 121 -0.11 24.36 -0.29
N TYR A 122 0.38 23.70 -1.35
CA TYR A 122 1.40 24.18 -2.30
C TYR A 122 0.99 23.86 -3.72
#